data_AF-Q9D9F8-F1
#
_entry.id   AF-Q9D9F8-F1
#
_cell.length_a   1.000
_cell.length_b   1.000
_cell.length_c   1.000
_cell.angle_alpha   90.00
_cell.angle_beta   90.00
_cell.angle_gamma   90.00
#
_symmetry.space_group_name_H-M   'P 1'
#
loop_
_entity.id
_entity.type
_entity.pdbx_description
1 polymer ?
#
loop_
_entity_poly.entity_id
_entity_poly.type
_entity_poly.pdbx_seq_one_letter_code
_entity_poly.pdbx_strand_id
1 'polypeptide(L)'
;MNSEQSIRELGNEVPSEDLELPGRKTSNFQVLQPCRDEGASAECSIVECGKNYEPVISHQVIPDLNKETSVAYLQKELEILRASNTKLQEKLAKEDKEKRRLKLKLELQEKAAEADIAERTAALVEEVYFAQRERDEAIMCRLQLALKERDEAIAHVKHMEMSLKMLENINPKENDMTLQELLDRINNADTGIAIQKNGAVIVDTIYKTTGCRKRITAEEMSAVLEERDAALSQCKQLHQRLLDLKKQNQTSTNNTKHPTAKNNQEHTLKYNLNIASIN
;
A
#
# COMPACT_ATOMS: atom_id res chain seq x y z
N MET A 1 3.20 -28.04 -24.63
CA MET A 1 2.42 -29.24 -24.95
C MET A 1 1.81 -29.77 -23.65
N ASN A 2 0.49 -29.93 -23.64
CA ASN A 2 -0.42 -30.54 -22.64
C ASN A 2 -0.58 -29.78 -21.31
N SER A 3 -1.59 -28.91 -21.11
CA SER A 3 -3.06 -29.09 -21.03
C SER A 3 -3.58 -29.82 -19.78
N GLU A 4 -4.24 -29.00 -18.94
CA GLU A 4 -5.60 -29.17 -18.37
C GLU A 4 -5.88 -30.31 -17.38
N GLN A 5 -6.37 -29.94 -16.18
CA GLN A 5 -7.74 -30.16 -15.67
C GLN A 5 -7.76 -30.27 -14.14
N SER A 6 -8.46 -29.35 -13.47
CA SER A 6 -9.55 -29.69 -12.53
C SER A 6 -10.14 -28.42 -11.91
N ILE A 7 -11.32 -28.02 -12.38
CA ILE A 7 -12.26 -27.08 -11.76
C ILE A 7 -13.58 -27.83 -11.65
N ARG A 8 -14.18 -27.84 -10.45
CA ARG A 8 -15.57 -28.13 -10.00
C ARG A 8 -15.46 -28.30 -8.48
N GLU A 9 -16.28 -27.76 -7.58
CA GLU A 9 -17.71 -27.42 -7.59
C GLU A 9 -18.03 -26.71 -6.25
N LEU A 10 -19.28 -26.21 -6.10
CA LEU A 10 -19.91 -25.48 -4.97
C LEU A 10 -19.89 -23.95 -5.17
N GLY A 11 -20.92 -23.29 -5.72
CA GLY A 11 -22.35 -23.61 -5.76
C GLY A 11 -23.05 -22.96 -4.57
N ASN A 12 -23.67 -21.79 -4.78
CA ASN A 12 -25.03 -21.41 -4.36
C ASN A 12 -25.25 -19.90 -4.56
N GLU A 13 -26.11 -19.59 -5.53
CA GLU A 13 -26.78 -18.30 -5.71
C GLU A 13 -27.69 -17.99 -4.52
N VAL A 14 -27.70 -16.73 -4.06
CA VAL A 14 -28.81 -16.15 -3.29
C VAL A 14 -29.16 -14.81 -3.95
N PRO A 15 -30.44 -14.56 -4.29
CA PRO A 15 -30.86 -13.35 -4.98
C PRO A 15 -30.97 -12.15 -4.02
N SER A 16 -30.71 -10.96 -4.57
CA SER A 16 -30.86 -9.66 -3.89
C SER A 16 -32.30 -9.41 -3.45
N GLU A 17 -32.51 -9.28 -2.14
CA GLU A 17 -33.72 -8.71 -1.55
C GLU A 17 -33.37 -7.39 -0.84
N ASP A 18 -34.17 -6.37 -1.13
CA ASP A 18 -34.18 -5.05 -0.52
C ASP A 18 -34.23 -5.12 1.01
N LEU A 19 -33.26 -4.49 1.68
CA LEU A 19 -33.32 -4.23 3.12
C LEU A 19 -33.07 -2.76 3.40
N GLU A 20 -34.16 -2.10 3.75
CA GLU A 20 -34.25 -0.74 4.28
C GLU A 20 -33.29 -0.52 5.46
N LEU A 21 -32.57 0.61 5.45
CA LEU A 21 -31.82 1.12 6.59
C LEU A 21 -32.71 2.01 7.46
N PRO A 22 -32.62 1.88 8.80
CA PRO A 22 -32.59 3.09 9.61
C PRO A 22 -31.56 2.99 10.75
N GLY A 23 -30.67 3.97 10.86
CA GLY A 23 -29.66 3.95 11.93
C GLY A 23 -28.75 5.17 12.01
N ARG A 24 -29.33 6.37 11.97
CA ARG A 24 -28.66 7.67 12.11
C ARG A 24 -27.95 7.78 13.47
N LYS A 25 -26.61 7.86 13.49
CA LYS A 25 -25.84 8.48 14.58
C LYS A 25 -24.76 9.39 14.00
N THR A 26 -24.91 10.67 14.33
CA THR A 26 -24.13 11.84 13.95
C THR A 26 -22.80 11.91 14.69
N SER A 27 -21.71 12.27 14.00
CA SER A 27 -20.58 13.00 14.60
C SER A 27 -19.74 13.72 13.54
N ASN A 28 -19.95 15.04 13.44
CA ASN A 28 -18.98 16.11 13.27
C ASN A 28 -17.79 15.92 12.30
N PHE A 29 -17.89 16.52 11.11
CA PHE A 29 -16.76 17.19 10.46
C PHE A 29 -17.16 18.61 10.06
N GLN A 30 -16.49 19.58 10.69
CA GLN A 30 -16.56 21.01 10.39
C GLN A 30 -15.86 21.28 9.06
N VAL A 31 -16.60 21.80 8.07
CA VAL A 31 -16.01 22.62 7.01
C VAL A 31 -16.88 23.85 6.84
N LEU A 32 -16.22 25.00 6.99
CA LEU A 32 -16.75 26.34 7.00
C LEU A 32 -17.57 26.66 5.74
N GLN A 33 -18.80 27.12 5.95
CA GLN A 33 -19.65 27.74 4.93
C GLN A 33 -20.03 29.15 5.44
N PRO A 34 -19.71 30.25 4.74
CA PRO A 34 -20.14 31.58 5.15
C PRO A 34 -21.65 31.74 5.01
N CYS A 35 -22.24 32.35 6.03
CA CYS A 35 -23.66 32.54 6.26
C CYS A 35 -24.38 33.27 5.11
N ARG A 36 -25.64 32.87 4.89
CA ARG A 36 -26.67 33.65 4.18
C ARG A 36 -26.78 35.04 4.79
N ASP A 37 -26.93 36.05 3.94
CA ASP A 37 -27.71 37.22 4.27
C ASP A 37 -28.98 37.19 3.42
N GLU A 38 -30.12 37.01 4.09
CA GLU A 38 -31.45 37.20 3.53
C GLU A 38 -31.65 38.70 3.29
N GLY A 39 -31.84 39.09 2.02
CA GLY A 39 -31.99 40.48 1.63
C GLY A 39 -33.14 40.70 0.66
N ALA A 40 -34.28 41.11 1.23
CA ALA A 40 -35.36 41.89 0.62
C ALA A 40 -36.12 41.28 -0.58
N SER A 41 -37.13 40.48 -0.24
CA SER A 41 -38.38 40.40 -1.01
C SER A 41 -39.12 41.74 -0.87
N ALA A 42 -38.94 42.63 -1.85
CA ALA A 42 -39.69 43.89 -1.94
C ALA A 42 -41.02 43.65 -2.67
N GLU A 43 -42.09 43.67 -1.87
CA GLU A 43 -43.40 44.29 -2.13
C GLU A 43 -43.99 44.21 -3.55
N CYS A 44 -45.00 43.37 -3.70
CA CYS A 44 -46.07 43.56 -4.67
C CYS A 44 -47.36 43.86 -3.92
N SER A 45 -47.58 45.14 -3.56
CA SER A 45 -48.90 45.63 -3.14
C SER A 45 -49.64 46.15 -4.37
N ILE A 46 -50.36 45.29 -5.07
CA ILE A 46 -51.40 45.70 -6.01
C ILE A 46 -52.58 46.15 -5.13
N VAL A 47 -52.60 47.43 -4.78
CA VAL A 47 -53.77 48.08 -4.20
C VAL A 47 -54.73 48.40 -5.34
N GLU A 48 -55.88 47.75 -5.32
CA GLU A 48 -57.07 48.09 -6.07
C GLU A 48 -57.43 49.57 -5.85
N CYS A 49 -57.14 50.44 -6.82
CA CYS A 49 -57.76 51.77 -6.87
C CYS A 49 -59.06 51.66 -7.68
N GLY A 50 -60.09 51.14 -7.01
CA GLY A 50 -61.46 51.14 -7.49
C GLY A 50 -62.03 52.56 -7.55
N LYS A 51 -62.49 52.93 -8.75
CA LYS A 51 -63.71 53.70 -9.04
C LYS A 51 -63.93 54.99 -8.23
N ASN A 52 -63.49 56.12 -8.79
CA ASN A 52 -64.16 57.41 -8.62
C ASN A 52 -64.15 58.15 -9.96
N TYR A 53 -65.20 57.93 -10.77
CA TYR A 53 -65.55 58.79 -11.90
C TYR A 53 -66.80 59.56 -11.50
N GLU A 54 -66.63 60.76 -10.94
CA GLU A 54 -67.71 61.74 -10.84
C GLU A 54 -67.92 62.38 -12.23
N PRO A 55 -69.15 62.39 -12.77
CA PRO A 55 -69.45 63.05 -14.02
C PRO A 55 -69.69 64.55 -13.76
N VAL A 56 -68.64 65.37 -13.85
CA VAL A 56 -68.80 66.84 -13.84
C VAL A 56 -69.25 67.27 -15.23
N ILE A 57 -70.57 67.37 -15.39
CA ILE A 57 -71.21 68.10 -16.49
C ILE A 57 -71.35 69.56 -16.03
N SER A 58 -70.52 70.44 -16.58
CA SER A 58 -70.84 71.87 -16.60
C SER A 58 -70.46 72.44 -17.97
N HIS A 59 -71.49 72.61 -18.81
CA HIS A 59 -71.40 73.13 -20.15
C HIS A 59 -71.22 74.65 -20.11
N GLN A 60 -69.98 75.12 -19.99
CA GLN A 60 -69.63 76.49 -20.38
C GLN A 60 -69.23 76.47 -21.86
N VAL A 61 -70.07 77.07 -22.71
CA VAL A 61 -69.79 77.29 -24.14
C VAL A 61 -68.70 78.36 -24.24
N ILE A 62 -67.46 77.92 -24.15
CA ILE A 62 -66.26 78.68 -24.52
C ILE A 62 -66.05 78.46 -26.04
N PRO A 63 -65.65 79.48 -26.83
CA PRO A 63 -65.69 79.42 -28.29
C PRO A 63 -64.91 78.21 -28.82
N ASP A 64 -65.40 77.64 -29.92
CA ASP A 64 -64.94 76.41 -30.59
C ASP A 64 -63.39 76.29 -30.72
N LEU A 65 -62.71 77.44 -30.80
CA LEU A 65 -61.25 77.57 -30.86
C LEU A 65 -60.50 77.03 -29.62
N ASN A 66 -61.07 77.13 -28.41
CA ASN A 66 -60.43 76.62 -27.19
C ASN A 66 -60.53 75.09 -27.09
N LYS A 67 -61.58 74.49 -27.67
CA LYS A 67 -61.73 73.04 -27.72
C LYS A 67 -60.71 72.43 -28.67
N GLU A 68 -60.53 73.02 -29.86
CA GLU A 68 -59.54 72.56 -30.82
C GLU A 68 -58.11 72.64 -30.27
N THR A 69 -57.78 73.73 -29.58
CA THR A 69 -56.48 73.88 -28.90
C THR A 69 -56.30 72.83 -27.80
N SER A 70 -57.32 72.58 -26.97
CA SER A 70 -57.30 71.52 -25.94
C SER A 70 -57.15 70.12 -26.54
N VAL A 71 -57.82 69.84 -27.66
CA VAL A 71 -57.73 68.57 -28.38
C VAL A 71 -56.31 68.37 -28.91
N ALA A 72 -55.69 69.40 -29.48
CA ALA A 72 -54.31 69.35 -29.95
C ALA A 72 -53.30 69.07 -28.82
N TYR A 73 -53.47 69.68 -27.65
CA TYR A 73 -52.63 69.39 -26.48
C TYR A 73 -52.78 67.94 -26.01
N LEU A 74 -54.01 67.42 -25.92
CA LEU A 74 -54.27 66.04 -25.53
C LEU A 74 -53.72 65.04 -26.55
N GLN A 75 -53.83 65.32 -27.84
CA GLN A 75 -53.23 64.50 -28.90
C GLN A 75 -51.70 64.44 -28.76
N LYS A 76 -51.05 65.59 -28.54
CA LYS A 76 -49.60 65.67 -28.31
C LYS A 76 -49.18 64.90 -27.05
N GLU A 77 -49.93 65.02 -25.96
CA GLU A 77 -49.69 64.26 -24.74
C GLU A 77 -49.83 62.75 -24.97
N LEU A 78 -50.86 62.34 -25.72
CA LEU A 78 -51.08 60.95 -26.09
C LEU A 78 -49.94 60.41 -26.96
N GLU A 79 -49.42 61.20 -27.91
CA GLU A 79 -48.24 60.85 -28.70
C GLU A 79 -46.99 60.67 -27.82
N ILE A 80 -46.76 61.57 -26.86
CA ILE A 80 -45.67 61.46 -25.88
C ILE A 80 -45.81 60.19 -25.04
N LEU A 81 -47.02 59.91 -24.54
CA LEU A 81 -47.30 58.71 -23.74
C LEU A 81 -47.13 57.43 -24.56
N ARG A 82 -47.56 57.40 -25.84
CA ARG A 82 -47.31 56.27 -26.75
C ARG A 82 -45.82 56.05 -26.96
N ALA A 83 -45.04 57.08 -27.27
CA ALA A 83 -43.61 56.97 -27.45
C ALA A 83 -42.89 56.49 -26.18
N SER A 84 -43.30 56.99 -25.01
CA SER A 84 -42.80 56.54 -23.71
C SER A 84 -43.14 55.06 -23.45
N ASN A 85 -44.37 54.64 -23.74
CA ASN A 85 -44.80 53.24 -23.61
C ASN A 85 -43.99 52.30 -24.51
N THR A 86 -43.80 52.66 -25.79
CA THR A 86 -42.95 51.89 -26.73
C THR A 86 -41.53 51.75 -26.19
N LYS A 87 -40.93 52.83 -25.68
CA LYS A 87 -39.59 52.81 -25.07
C LYS A 87 -39.52 51.93 -23.81
N LEU A 88 -40.58 51.90 -23.00
CA LEU A 88 -40.67 51.03 -21.82
C LEU A 88 -40.81 49.56 -22.22
N GLN A 89 -41.59 49.25 -23.27
CA GLN A 89 -41.71 47.90 -23.82
C GLN A 89 -40.38 47.37 -24.35
N GLU A 90 -39.60 48.19 -25.07
CA GLU A 90 -38.26 47.82 -25.54
C GLU A 90 -37.29 47.54 -24.39
N LYS A 91 -37.31 48.38 -23.35
CA LYS A 91 -36.51 48.16 -22.13
C LYS A 91 -36.91 46.87 -21.43
N LEU A 92 -38.20 46.62 -21.25
CA LEU A 92 -38.70 45.39 -20.64
C LEU A 92 -38.27 44.16 -21.45
N ALA A 93 -38.37 44.19 -22.78
CA ALA A 93 -37.93 43.11 -23.65
C ALA A 93 -36.41 42.87 -23.54
N LYS A 94 -35.61 43.93 -23.37
CA LYS A 94 -34.16 43.83 -23.15
C LYS A 94 -33.83 43.20 -21.79
N GLU A 95 -34.46 43.66 -20.71
CA GLU A 95 -34.27 43.11 -19.35
C GLU A 95 -34.73 41.64 -19.28
N ASP A 96 -35.84 41.29 -19.90
CA ASP A 96 -36.31 39.89 -19.98
C ASP A 96 -35.31 38.98 -20.70
N LYS A 97 -34.69 39.48 -21.78
CA LYS A 97 -33.64 38.75 -22.49
C LYS A 97 -32.40 38.57 -21.60
N GLU A 98 -32.01 39.60 -20.86
CA GLU A 98 -30.89 39.53 -19.92
C GLU A 98 -31.17 38.57 -18.75
N LYS A 99 -32.36 38.63 -18.16
CA LYS A 99 -32.81 37.70 -17.13
C LYS A 99 -32.74 36.25 -17.60
N ARG A 100 -33.22 35.94 -18.81
CA ARG A 100 -33.11 34.60 -19.40
C ARG A 100 -31.65 34.17 -19.59
N ARG A 101 -30.77 35.08 -20.04
CA ARG A 101 -29.33 34.81 -20.19
C ARG A 101 -28.67 34.50 -18.83
N LEU A 102 -28.97 35.28 -17.79
CA LEU A 102 -28.41 35.05 -16.45
C LEU A 102 -28.93 33.75 -15.85
N LYS A 103 -30.22 33.44 -16.02
CA LYS A 103 -30.81 32.16 -15.58
C LYS A 103 -30.11 30.97 -16.24
N LEU A 104 -29.92 31.00 -17.55
CA LEU A 104 -29.19 29.94 -18.27
C LEU A 104 -27.74 29.81 -17.79
N LYS A 105 -27.06 30.94 -17.53
CA LYS A 105 -25.68 30.93 -17.01
C LYS A 105 -25.61 30.29 -15.63
N LEU A 106 -26.57 30.57 -14.75
CA LEU A 106 -26.67 29.97 -13.43
C LEU A 106 -26.91 28.46 -13.52
N GLU A 107 -27.89 28.03 -14.33
CA GLU A 107 -28.18 26.60 -14.56
C GLU A 107 -26.96 25.84 -15.08
N LEU A 108 -26.17 26.45 -15.99
CA LEU A 108 -24.93 25.86 -16.48
C LEU A 108 -23.85 25.75 -15.39
N GLN A 109 -23.73 26.75 -14.51
CA GLN A 109 -22.79 26.71 -13.39
C GLN A 109 -23.18 25.66 -12.35
N GLU A 110 -24.47 25.54 -12.03
CA GLU A 110 -24.99 24.49 -11.13
C GLU A 110 -24.73 23.10 -11.70
N LYS A 111 -24.97 22.89 -13.01
CA LYS A 111 -24.69 21.61 -13.66
C LYS A 111 -23.21 21.27 -13.72
N ALA A 112 -22.33 22.26 -13.90
CA ALA A 112 -20.88 22.04 -13.84
C ALA A 112 -20.43 21.64 -12.41
N ALA A 113 -20.97 22.29 -11.37
CA ALA A 113 -20.67 21.94 -9.98
C ALA A 113 -21.21 20.55 -9.61
N GLU A 114 -22.42 20.20 -10.04
CA GLU A 114 -23.00 18.86 -9.86
C GLU A 114 -22.13 17.77 -10.51
N ALA A 115 -21.62 18.02 -11.71
CA ALA A 115 -20.73 17.10 -12.42
C ALA A 115 -19.37 16.92 -11.70
N ASP A 116 -18.74 18.00 -11.23
CA ASP A 116 -17.48 17.93 -10.46
C ASP A 116 -17.66 17.17 -9.14
N ILE A 117 -18.78 17.38 -8.44
CA ILE A 117 -19.10 16.61 -7.23
C ILE A 117 -19.32 15.12 -7.56
N ALA A 118 -20.05 14.81 -8.63
CA ALA A 118 -20.29 13.44 -9.06
C ALA A 118 -18.99 12.72 -9.44
N GLU A 119 -18.08 13.39 -10.16
CA GLU A 119 -16.77 12.85 -10.53
C GLU A 119 -15.92 12.52 -9.29
N ARG A 120 -15.80 13.47 -8.35
CA ARG A 120 -15.04 13.23 -7.10
C ARG A 120 -15.65 12.14 -6.24
N THR A 121 -16.98 12.07 -6.19
CA THR A 121 -17.69 11.04 -5.44
C THR A 121 -17.49 9.67 -6.07
N ALA A 122 -17.54 9.56 -7.41
CA ALA A 122 -17.27 8.33 -8.13
C ALA A 122 -15.82 7.85 -7.90
N ALA A 123 -14.84 8.74 -8.00
CA ALA A 123 -13.43 8.42 -7.71
C ALA A 123 -13.24 7.89 -6.27
N LEU A 124 -13.87 8.52 -5.27
CA LEU A 124 -13.79 8.05 -3.89
C LEU A 124 -14.44 6.66 -3.71
N VAL A 125 -15.56 6.39 -4.38
CA VAL A 125 -16.21 5.08 -4.34
C VAL A 125 -15.31 4.00 -4.94
N GLU A 126 -14.62 4.30 -6.05
CA GLU A 126 -13.64 3.40 -6.66
C GLU A 126 -12.45 3.13 -5.73
N GLU A 127 -11.92 4.16 -5.07
CA GLU A 127 -10.84 4.03 -4.08
C GLU A 127 -11.25 3.16 -2.89
N VAL A 128 -12.45 3.39 -2.35
CA VAL A 128 -13.00 2.58 -1.25
C VAL A 128 -13.16 1.12 -1.69
N TYR A 129 -13.69 0.89 -2.88
CA TYR A 129 -13.84 -0.46 -3.43
C TYR A 129 -12.48 -1.16 -3.59
N PHE A 130 -11.47 -0.46 -4.12
CA PHE A 130 -10.12 -0.99 -4.27
C PHE A 130 -9.50 -1.33 -2.91
N ALA A 131 -9.55 -0.42 -1.93
CA ALA A 131 -9.04 -0.63 -0.58
C ALA A 131 -9.74 -1.81 0.13
N GLN A 132 -11.05 -2.01 -0.11
CA GLN A 132 -11.78 -3.17 0.41
C GLN A 132 -11.27 -4.48 -0.19
N ARG A 133 -11.03 -4.52 -1.51
CA ARG A 133 -10.47 -5.71 -2.16
C ARG A 133 -9.08 -6.05 -1.62
N GLU A 134 -8.20 -5.05 -1.49
CA GLU A 134 -6.87 -5.27 -0.92
C GLU A 134 -6.93 -5.77 0.53
N ARG A 135 -7.85 -5.23 1.34
CA ARG A 135 -8.09 -5.71 2.71
C ARG A 135 -8.52 -7.18 2.71
N ASP A 136 -9.48 -7.55 1.86
CA ASP A 136 -10.02 -8.91 1.81
C ASP A 136 -8.97 -9.91 1.30
N GLU A 137 -8.16 -9.52 0.33
CA GLU A 137 -7.00 -10.30 -0.13
C GLU A 137 -5.98 -10.50 0.99
N ALA A 138 -5.61 -9.44 1.73
CA ALA A 138 -4.68 -9.53 2.85
C ALA A 138 -5.21 -10.45 3.98
N ILE A 139 -6.51 -10.39 4.26
CA ILE A 139 -7.17 -11.29 5.24
C ILE A 139 -7.08 -12.74 4.77
N MET A 140 -7.36 -13.01 3.50
CA MET A 140 -7.27 -14.35 2.92
C MET A 140 -5.84 -14.90 2.95
N CYS A 141 -4.84 -14.08 2.61
CA CYS A 141 -3.43 -14.46 2.72
C CYS A 141 -3.03 -14.78 4.17
N ARG A 142 -3.47 -13.97 5.14
CA ARG A 142 -3.20 -14.22 6.57
C ARG A 142 -3.86 -15.51 7.06
N LEU A 143 -5.09 -15.79 6.65
CA LEU A 143 -5.79 -17.02 6.98
C LEU A 143 -5.07 -18.24 6.39
N GLN A 144 -4.64 -18.16 5.13
CA GLN A 144 -3.87 -19.21 4.48
C GLN A 144 -2.53 -19.47 5.18
N LEU A 145 -1.83 -18.42 5.62
CA LEU A 145 -0.59 -18.56 6.38
C LEU A 145 -0.84 -19.28 7.72
N ALA A 146 -1.86 -18.87 8.47
CA ALA A 146 -2.22 -19.52 9.73
C ALA A 146 -2.59 -21.00 9.55
N LEU A 147 -3.24 -21.36 8.44
CA LEU A 147 -3.53 -22.75 8.09
C LEU A 147 -2.24 -23.55 7.81
N LYS A 148 -1.30 -22.98 7.04
CA LYS A 148 0.00 -23.61 6.76
C LYS A 148 0.82 -23.81 8.05
N GLU A 149 0.90 -22.79 8.90
CA GLU A 149 1.61 -22.86 10.19
C GLU A 149 1.00 -23.93 11.10
N ARG A 150 -0.34 -24.03 11.13
CA ARG A 150 -1.04 -25.10 11.86
C ARG A 150 -0.70 -26.48 11.29
N ASP A 151 -0.74 -26.64 9.97
CA ASP A 151 -0.50 -27.92 9.32
C ASP A 151 0.96 -28.37 9.48
N GLU A 152 1.90 -27.43 9.42
CA GLU A 152 3.31 -27.65 9.76
C GLU A 152 3.47 -28.08 11.23
N ALA A 153 2.84 -27.37 12.18
CA ALA A 153 2.88 -27.74 13.59
C ALA A 153 2.32 -29.15 13.84
N ILE A 154 1.20 -29.51 13.19
CA ILE A 154 0.62 -30.86 13.25
C ILE A 154 1.58 -31.89 12.67
N ALA A 155 2.25 -31.59 11.55
CA ALA A 155 3.24 -32.48 10.94
C ALA A 155 4.45 -32.69 11.88
N HIS A 156 4.94 -31.63 12.51
CA HIS A 156 6.01 -31.70 13.51
C HIS A 156 5.62 -32.60 14.70
N VAL A 157 4.43 -32.41 15.27
CA VAL A 157 3.95 -33.24 16.39
C VAL A 157 3.83 -34.71 15.97
N LYS A 158 3.24 -35.01 14.81
CA LYS A 158 3.13 -36.38 14.30
C LYS A 158 4.49 -37.04 14.09
N HIS A 159 5.48 -36.29 13.57
CA HIS A 159 6.84 -36.78 13.41
C HIS A 159 7.49 -37.09 14.77
N MET A 160 7.29 -36.22 15.77
CA MET A 160 7.80 -36.45 17.13
C MET A 160 7.12 -37.65 17.80
N GLU A 161 5.81 -37.81 17.66
CA GLU A 161 5.06 -38.98 18.15
C GLU A 161 5.57 -40.28 17.51
N MET A 162 5.82 -40.28 16.21
CA MET A 162 6.41 -41.43 15.52
C MET A 162 7.82 -41.73 16.05
N SER A 163 8.65 -40.70 16.26
CA SER A 163 9.98 -40.84 16.84
C SER A 163 9.95 -41.38 18.28
N LEU A 164 8.99 -40.93 19.08
CA LEU A 164 8.77 -41.42 20.45
C LEU A 164 8.33 -42.89 20.47
N LYS A 165 7.39 -43.30 19.59
CA LYS A 165 6.99 -44.70 19.45
C LYS A 165 8.16 -45.61 19.05
N MET A 166 9.09 -45.10 18.24
CA MET A 166 10.31 -45.83 17.88
C MET A 166 11.28 -45.95 19.07
N LEU A 167 11.30 -44.98 19.98
CA LEU A 167 12.08 -45.03 21.23
C LEU A 167 11.45 -45.92 22.30
N GLU A 168 10.13 -45.98 22.41
CA GLU A 168 9.40 -46.79 23.41
C GLU A 168 9.63 -48.31 23.23
N ASN A 169 10.00 -48.75 22.02
CA ASN A 169 10.37 -50.13 21.74
C ASN A 169 11.82 -50.50 22.16
N ILE A 170 12.59 -49.56 22.69
CA ILE A 170 13.97 -49.79 23.13
C ILE A 170 13.95 -50.06 24.64
N ASN A 171 14.01 -51.33 25.03
CA ASN A 171 14.35 -51.70 26.39
C ASN A 171 15.72 -51.09 26.72
N PRO A 172 15.85 -50.16 27.69
CA PRO A 172 17.11 -49.45 27.94
C PRO A 172 18.26 -50.41 28.28
N LYS A 173 17.93 -51.56 28.89
CA LYS A 173 18.91 -52.59 29.22
C LYS A 173 19.46 -53.33 27.99
N GLU A 174 18.77 -53.29 26.85
CA GLU A 174 19.20 -53.94 25.62
C GLU A 174 20.11 -53.06 24.75
N ASN A 175 20.06 -51.73 24.90
CA ASN A 175 20.88 -50.81 24.11
C ASN A 175 22.34 -50.72 24.60
N ASP A 176 22.59 -50.96 25.89
CA ASP A 176 23.94 -50.91 26.48
C ASP A 176 24.71 -52.23 26.32
N MET A 177 24.05 -53.30 25.85
CA MET A 177 24.72 -54.58 25.66
C MET A 177 25.63 -54.53 24.45
N THR A 178 26.84 -55.06 24.63
CA THR A 178 27.74 -55.26 23.51
C THR A 178 27.13 -56.26 22.51
N LEU A 179 27.51 -56.15 21.23
CA LEU A 179 27.08 -57.13 20.21
C LEU A 179 27.45 -58.58 20.63
N GLN A 180 28.54 -58.74 21.38
CA GLN A 180 28.95 -60.02 21.94
C GLN A 180 27.96 -60.54 22.98
N GLU A 181 27.52 -59.71 23.93
CA GLU A 181 26.51 -60.09 24.93
C GLU A 181 25.17 -60.47 24.28
N LEU A 182 24.78 -59.78 23.21
CA LEU A 182 23.59 -60.12 22.45
C LEU A 182 23.70 -61.48 21.75
N LEU A 183 24.88 -61.77 21.17
CA LEU A 183 25.16 -63.08 20.58
C LEU A 183 25.19 -64.19 21.64
N ASP A 184 25.79 -63.93 22.79
CA ASP A 184 25.81 -64.87 23.93
C ASP A 184 24.40 -65.15 24.44
N ARG A 185 23.50 -64.16 24.43
CA ARG A 185 22.07 -64.36 24.75
C ARG A 185 21.32 -65.20 23.73
N ILE A 186 21.64 -65.08 22.43
CA ILE A 186 21.08 -65.97 21.40
C ILE A 186 21.59 -67.40 21.61
N ASN A 187 22.89 -67.56 21.89
CA ASN A 187 23.50 -68.87 22.12
C ASN A 187 22.91 -69.58 23.35
N ASN A 188 22.49 -68.83 24.37
CA ASN A 188 21.88 -69.35 25.60
C ASN A 188 20.34 -69.28 25.60
N ALA A 189 19.68 -69.01 24.48
CA ALA A 189 18.23 -68.89 24.43
C ALA A 189 17.55 -70.26 24.34
N ASP A 190 16.76 -70.61 25.37
CA ASP A 190 16.07 -71.91 25.44
C ASP A 190 14.79 -72.00 24.59
N THR A 191 14.36 -70.89 23.98
CA THR A 191 13.11 -70.83 23.19
C THR A 191 13.31 -70.07 21.88
N GLY A 192 12.59 -70.50 20.82
CA GLY A 192 12.61 -69.81 19.53
C GLY A 192 12.15 -68.35 19.60
N ILE A 193 11.23 -68.03 20.52
CA ILE A 193 10.76 -66.65 20.76
C ILE A 193 11.89 -65.79 21.33
N ALA A 194 12.69 -66.32 22.27
CA ALA A 194 13.83 -65.60 22.82
C ALA A 194 14.92 -65.36 21.76
N ILE A 195 15.18 -66.34 20.89
CA ILE A 195 16.09 -66.18 19.74
C ILE A 195 15.60 -65.06 18.82
N GLN A 196 14.31 -65.05 18.46
CA GLN A 196 13.74 -64.02 17.59
C GLN A 196 13.84 -62.62 18.21
N LYS A 197 13.51 -62.50 19.51
CA LYS A 197 13.58 -61.22 20.22
C LYS A 197 15.02 -60.69 20.25
N ASN A 198 15.99 -61.51 20.67
CA ASN A 198 17.39 -61.12 20.68
C ASN A 198 17.92 -60.81 19.27
N GLY A 199 17.49 -61.57 18.25
CA GLY A 199 17.82 -61.32 16.85
C GLY A 199 17.33 -59.96 16.37
N ALA A 200 16.12 -59.54 16.75
CA ALA A 200 15.58 -58.22 16.43
C ALA A 200 16.43 -57.09 17.05
N VAL A 201 16.86 -57.26 18.31
CA VAL A 201 17.75 -56.30 18.99
C VAL A 201 19.09 -56.19 18.29
N ILE A 202 19.67 -57.30 17.83
CA ILE A 202 20.93 -57.28 17.06
C ILE A 202 20.77 -56.52 15.75
N VAL A 203 19.71 -56.79 14.98
CA VAL A 203 19.45 -56.10 13.72
C VAL A 203 19.28 -54.59 13.94
N ASP A 204 18.53 -54.20 14.98
CA ASP A 204 18.36 -52.81 15.37
C ASP A 204 19.69 -52.15 15.79
N THR A 205 20.50 -52.84 16.60
CA THR A 205 21.83 -52.37 17.04
C THR A 205 22.77 -52.16 15.86
N ILE A 206 22.80 -53.09 14.90
CA ILE A 206 23.59 -52.96 13.66
C ILE A 206 23.09 -51.77 12.84
N TYR A 207 21.78 -51.63 12.66
CA TYR A 207 21.20 -50.52 11.90
C TYR A 207 21.52 -49.17 12.54
N LYS A 208 21.38 -49.04 13.87
CA LYS A 208 21.75 -47.83 14.62
C LYS A 208 23.24 -47.53 14.53
N THR A 209 24.10 -48.53 14.71
CA THR A 209 25.57 -48.36 14.64
C THR A 209 26.00 -47.94 13.23
N THR A 210 25.44 -48.56 12.19
CA THR A 210 25.72 -48.19 10.80
C THR A 210 25.19 -46.80 10.44
N GLY A 211 24.01 -46.43 10.94
CA GLY A 211 23.45 -45.07 10.80
C GLY A 211 24.29 -44.01 11.52
N CYS A 212 24.69 -44.28 12.76
CA CYS A 212 25.57 -43.40 13.54
C CYS A 212 26.91 -43.20 12.84
N ARG A 213 27.54 -44.27 12.34
CA ARG A 213 28.77 -44.17 11.53
C ARG A 213 28.60 -43.28 10.30
N LYS A 214 27.52 -43.45 9.54
CA LYS A 214 27.22 -42.58 8.37
C LYS A 214 27.06 -41.12 8.77
N ARG A 215 26.36 -40.84 9.87
CA ARG A 215 26.17 -39.49 10.40
C ARG A 215 27.50 -38.86 10.82
N ILE A 216 28.32 -39.58 11.59
CA ILE A 216 29.65 -39.11 12.00
C ILE A 216 30.50 -38.83 10.76
N THR A 217 30.58 -39.74 9.79
CA THR A 217 31.33 -39.49 8.55
C THR A 217 30.81 -38.28 7.79
N ALA A 218 29.49 -38.04 7.75
CA ALA A 218 28.92 -36.85 7.13
C ALA A 218 29.30 -35.56 7.87
N GLU A 219 29.20 -35.56 9.21
CA GLU A 219 29.61 -34.44 10.07
C GLU A 219 31.11 -34.16 9.94
N GLU A 220 31.96 -35.19 9.93
CA GLU A 220 33.40 -35.08 9.69
C GLU A 220 33.71 -34.50 8.31
N MET A 221 33.02 -34.98 7.25
CA MET A 221 33.17 -34.42 5.90
C MET A 221 32.75 -32.95 5.85
N SER A 222 31.64 -32.58 6.50
CA SER A 222 31.19 -31.19 6.60
C SER A 222 32.23 -30.31 7.31
N ALA A 223 32.77 -30.77 8.45
CA ALA A 223 33.83 -30.06 9.17
C ALA A 223 35.10 -29.87 8.32
N VAL A 224 35.51 -30.90 7.58
CA VAL A 224 36.66 -30.82 6.64
C VAL A 224 36.40 -29.81 5.52
N LEU A 225 35.17 -29.74 5.00
CA LEU A 225 34.80 -28.76 3.97
C LEU A 225 34.80 -27.33 4.51
N GLU A 226 34.28 -27.12 5.72
CA GLU A 226 34.31 -25.81 6.40
C GLU A 226 35.75 -25.34 6.66
N GLU A 227 36.63 -26.23 7.13
CA GLU A 227 38.05 -25.94 7.33
C GLU A 227 38.73 -25.56 6.00
N ARG A 228 38.45 -26.32 4.93
CA ARG A 228 38.94 -26.00 3.57
C ARG A 228 38.48 -24.61 3.13
N ASP A 229 37.21 -24.27 3.33
CA ASP A 229 36.64 -23.00 2.88
C ASP A 229 37.18 -21.81 3.68
N ALA A 230 37.40 -22.00 4.98
CA ALA A 230 38.09 -21.03 5.84
C ALA A 230 39.54 -20.81 5.36
N ALA A 231 40.29 -21.87 5.08
CA ALA A 231 41.66 -21.80 4.57
C ALA A 231 41.73 -21.12 3.18
N LEU A 232 40.80 -21.44 2.27
CA LEU A 232 40.70 -20.78 0.96
C LEU A 232 40.40 -19.29 1.11
N SER A 233 39.53 -18.90 2.05
CA SER A 233 39.22 -17.51 2.34
C SER A 233 40.43 -16.74 2.88
N GLN A 234 41.19 -17.34 3.80
CA GLN A 234 42.45 -16.79 4.28
C GLN A 234 43.49 -16.65 3.15
N CYS A 235 43.60 -17.66 2.28
CA CYS A 235 44.50 -17.62 1.13
C CYS A 235 44.13 -16.47 0.16
N LYS A 236 42.84 -16.28 -0.14
CA LYS A 236 42.35 -15.14 -0.94
C LYS A 236 42.68 -13.80 -0.29
N GLN A 237 42.50 -13.68 1.03
CA GLN A 237 42.83 -12.46 1.76
C GLN A 237 44.33 -12.14 1.73
N LEU A 238 45.19 -13.15 1.94
CA LEU A 238 46.64 -12.99 1.84
C LEU A 238 47.07 -12.63 0.41
N HIS A 239 46.46 -13.24 -0.60
CA HIS A 239 46.71 -12.91 -2.00
C HIS A 239 46.36 -11.44 -2.31
N GLN A 240 45.22 -10.95 -1.83
CA GLN A 240 44.84 -9.54 -2.00
C GLN A 240 45.82 -8.59 -1.30
N ARG A 241 46.22 -8.89 -0.05
CA ARG A 241 47.23 -8.09 0.67
C ARG A 241 48.56 -8.05 -0.08
N LEU A 242 48.99 -9.16 -0.67
CA LEU A 242 50.20 -9.20 -1.51
C LEU A 242 50.07 -8.33 -2.77
N LEU A 243 48.91 -8.34 -3.44
CA LEU A 243 48.64 -7.48 -4.59
C LEU A 243 48.68 -5.99 -4.21
N ASP A 244 48.09 -5.64 -3.07
CA ASP A 244 48.06 -4.25 -2.58
C ASP A 244 49.46 -3.77 -2.17
N LEU A 245 50.24 -4.61 -1.47
CA LEU A 245 51.66 -4.34 -1.18
C LEU A 245 52.48 -4.16 -2.46
N LYS A 246 52.23 -4.97 -3.49
CA LYS A 246 52.92 -4.84 -4.79
C LYS A 246 52.58 -3.51 -5.47
N LYS A 247 51.32 -3.07 -5.43
CA LYS A 247 50.89 -1.75 -5.93
C LYS A 247 51.49 -0.59 -5.13
N GLN A 248 51.56 -0.72 -3.80
CA GLN A 248 52.17 0.29 -2.92
C GLN A 248 53.68 0.43 -3.19
N ASN A 249 54.37 -0.68 -3.41
CA ASN A 249 55.79 -0.67 -3.75
C ASN A 249 56.03 -0.03 -5.13
N GLN A 250 55.21 -0.33 -6.13
CA GLN A 250 55.33 0.28 -7.47
C GLN A 250 55.05 1.80 -7.45
N THR A 251 54.05 2.24 -6.70
CA THR A 251 53.75 3.68 -6.55
C THR A 251 54.85 4.41 -5.77
N SER A 252 55.42 3.79 -4.74
CA SER A 252 56.56 4.35 -3.98
C SER A 252 57.83 4.46 -4.84
N THR A 253 58.07 3.50 -5.73
CA THR A 253 59.21 3.57 -6.67
C THR A 253 59.03 4.65 -7.75
N ASN A 254 57.79 5.03 -8.07
CA ASN A 254 57.52 6.04 -9.09
C ASN A 254 57.57 7.47 -8.54
N ASN A 255 57.34 7.67 -7.24
CA ASN A 255 57.37 9.00 -6.62
C ASN A 255 58.77 9.45 -6.14
N THR A 256 59.77 8.57 -6.15
CA THR A 256 61.10 8.86 -5.55
C THR A 256 62.22 8.92 -6.60
N LYS A 257 61.89 9.20 -7.86
CA LYS A 257 62.90 9.55 -8.86
C LYS A 257 63.22 11.04 -8.76
N HIS A 258 64.41 11.28 -8.21
CA HIS A 258 65.28 12.46 -8.34
C HIS A 258 65.20 13.58 -7.27
N PRO A 259 66.36 14.09 -6.79
CA PRO A 259 67.49 13.29 -6.28
C PRO A 259 68.19 13.92 -5.04
N THR A 260 69.06 13.12 -4.40
CA THR A 260 70.37 13.48 -3.80
C THR A 260 70.60 14.85 -3.17
N ALA A 261 71.02 14.86 -1.90
CA ALA A 261 72.12 15.74 -1.42
C ALA A 261 72.60 15.43 0.02
N LYS A 262 71.81 14.82 0.90
CA LYS A 262 72.12 14.83 2.36
C LYS A 262 72.91 13.65 2.94
N ASN A 263 73.05 12.52 2.26
CA ASN A 263 73.62 11.30 2.86
C ASN A 263 75.16 11.31 3.03
N ASN A 264 75.88 12.25 2.41
CA ASN A 264 77.35 12.20 2.48
C ASN A 264 77.91 12.63 3.85
N GLN A 265 77.18 13.44 4.63
CA GLN A 265 77.67 13.90 5.94
C GLN A 265 77.57 12.83 7.05
N GLU A 266 76.58 11.93 7.00
CA GLU A 266 76.45 10.86 8.00
C GLU A 266 77.52 9.78 7.85
N HIS A 267 77.97 9.50 6.62
CA HIS A 267 79.06 8.57 6.38
C HIS A 267 80.41 9.12 6.87
N THR A 268 80.66 10.44 6.74
CA THR A 268 81.91 11.04 7.23
C THR A 268 81.98 11.05 8.76
N LEU A 269 80.86 11.32 9.45
CA LEU A 269 80.83 11.28 10.93
C LEU A 269 80.98 9.86 11.48
N LYS A 270 80.39 8.84 10.82
CA LYS A 270 80.59 7.43 11.22
C LYS A 270 82.03 6.96 11.02
N TYR A 271 82.69 7.39 9.95
CA TYR A 271 84.09 7.01 9.72
C TYR A 271 85.03 7.66 10.75
N ASN A 272 84.79 8.93 11.09
CA ASN A 272 85.60 9.63 12.10
C ASN A 272 85.40 9.08 13.53
N LEU A 273 84.19 8.64 13.89
CA LEU A 273 83.93 7.97 15.17
C LEU A 273 84.60 6.59 15.27
N ASN A 274 84.70 5.87 14.15
CA ASN A 274 85.36 4.56 14.13
C ASN A 274 86.89 4.67 14.15
N ILE A 275 87.47 5.72 13.54
CA ILE A 275 88.92 5.95 13.61
C ILE A 275 89.35 6.47 14.99
N ALA A 276 88.49 7.24 15.69
CA ALA A 276 88.78 7.72 17.03
C ALA A 276 88.71 6.64 18.13
N SER A 277 88.18 5.45 17.83
CA SER A 277 88.06 4.34 18.81
C SER A 277 89.19 3.31 18.69
N ILE A 278 90.20 3.54 17.84
CA ILE A 278 91.29 2.58 17.53
C ILE A 278 92.69 3.11 17.91
N ASN A 279 92.80 4.33 18.46
CA ASN A 279 94.04 4.88 19.03
C ASN A 279 93.91 5.07 20.54
#